data_AF-A0A378BY85-F1
#
_entry.id   AF-A0A378BY85-F1
#
_cell.length_a   1.000
_cell.length_b   1.000
_cell.length_c   1.000
_cell.angle_alpha   90.00
_cell.angle_beta   90.00
_cell.angle_gamma   90.00
#
_symmetry.space_group_name_H-M   'P 1'
#
loop_
_entity.id
_entity.type
_entity.pdbx_description
1 polymer ?
#
loop_
_entity_poly.entity_id
_entity_poly.type
_entity_poly.pdbx_seq_one_letter_code
_entity_poly.pdbx_strand_id
1 'polypeptide(L)'
;MTFPEEYHAENLKGKAAKFVINLKKVEERELPELTEEFIKRFGVEDGSVAGLRAEVRKNMERELKGAVRNRVKSQAIEGLVKANEIDVPAALIDSEIDVLRRQGCSAFRRQRETGSGTAARAVRRAG
;
A
#
# COMPACT_ATOMS: atom_id res chain seq x y z
N MET A 1 14.25 -12.38 -20.87
CA MET A 1 13.64 -12.62 -19.55
C MET A 1 12.44 -13.53 -19.76
N THR A 2 12.22 -14.50 -18.88
CA THR A 2 11.07 -15.40 -18.95
C THR A 2 10.04 -14.93 -17.94
N PHE A 3 8.78 -14.86 -18.35
CA PHE A 3 7.71 -14.54 -17.40
C PHE A 3 7.53 -15.68 -16.39
N PRO A 4 7.25 -15.37 -15.12
CA PRO A 4 6.90 -16.37 -14.12
C PRO A 4 5.68 -17.20 -14.56
N GLU A 5 5.57 -18.43 -14.06
CA GLU A 5 4.42 -19.30 -14.36
C GLU A 5 3.10 -18.75 -13.82
N GLU A 6 3.16 -17.94 -12.76
CA GLU A 6 2.01 -17.28 -12.14
C GLU A 6 1.73 -15.88 -12.71
N TYR A 7 2.27 -15.55 -13.89
CA TYR A 7 2.04 -14.24 -14.48
C TYR A 7 0.55 -14.01 -14.82
N HIS A 8 0.00 -12.85 -14.46
CA HIS A 8 -1.44 -12.55 -14.56
C HIS A 8 -2.02 -12.68 -15.98
N ALA A 9 -1.18 -12.53 -17.01
CA ALA A 9 -1.59 -12.70 -18.40
C ALA A 9 -1.32 -14.15 -18.85
N GLU A 10 -2.38 -14.95 -19.02
CA GLU A 10 -2.30 -16.37 -19.39
C GLU A 10 -1.45 -16.63 -20.65
N ASN A 11 -1.53 -15.74 -21.62
CA ASN A 11 -0.81 -15.83 -22.88
C ASN A 11 0.70 -15.60 -22.76
N LEU A 12 1.18 -15.11 -21.62
CA LEU A 12 2.58 -14.78 -21.36
C LEU A 12 3.23 -15.67 -20.29
N LYS A 13 2.46 -16.43 -19.50
CA LYS A 13 2.96 -17.36 -18.48
C LYS A 13 4.04 -18.30 -19.03
N GLY A 14 5.20 -18.36 -18.37
CA GLY A 14 6.31 -19.25 -18.72
C GLY A 14 6.96 -18.99 -20.08
N LYS A 15 6.48 -18.01 -20.87
CA LYS A 15 7.04 -17.74 -22.19
C LYS A 15 8.26 -16.85 -22.10
N ALA A 16 9.25 -17.16 -22.93
CA ALA A 16 10.43 -16.34 -23.10
C ALA A 16 10.06 -15.07 -23.89
N ALA A 17 10.24 -13.90 -23.27
CA ALA A 17 9.97 -12.62 -23.90
C ALA A 17 11.27 -11.88 -24.24
N LYS A 18 11.31 -11.33 -25.46
CA LYS A 18 12.32 -10.36 -25.88
C LYS A 18 11.66 -8.99 -25.88
N PHE A 19 12.06 -8.13 -24.94
CA PHE A 19 11.64 -6.75 -24.91
C PHE A 19 12.64 -5.91 -25.71
N VAL A 20 12.17 -5.30 -26.79
CA VAL A 20 12.93 -4.25 -27.47
C VAL A 20 12.64 -2.95 -26.73
N ILE A 21 13.52 -2.60 -25.77
CA ILE A 21 13.37 -1.40 -24.95
C ILE A 21 14.13 -0.27 -25.63
N ASN A 22 13.40 0.75 -26.09
CA ASN A 22 14.01 2.02 -26.49
C ASN A 22 14.12 2.93 -25.27
N LEU A 23 15.31 2.96 -24.66
CA LEU A 23 15.63 3.87 -23.57
C LEU A 23 15.72 5.30 -24.10
N LYS A 24 14.75 6.13 -23.73
CA LYS A 24 14.67 7.53 -24.19
C LYS A 24 15.46 8.49 -23.31
N LYS A 25 15.49 8.24 -22.01
CA LYS A 25 16.14 9.09 -21.01
C LYS A 25 16.47 8.25 -19.78
N VAL A 26 17.66 8.46 -19.23
CA VAL A 26 18.04 7.94 -17.92
C VAL A 26 18.25 9.17 -17.05
N GLU A 27 17.50 9.27 -15.96
CA GLU A 27 17.60 10.35 -15.00
C GLU A 27 18.05 9.77 -13.66
N GLU A 28 18.97 10.45 -13.01
CA GLU A 28 19.41 10.12 -11.67
C GLU A 28 18.62 10.93 -10.65
N ARG A 29 18.25 10.30 -9.53
CA ARG A 29 17.52 10.98 -8.46
C ARG A 29 18.54 11.69 -7.57
N GLU A 30 18.70 12.99 -7.77
CA GLU A 30 19.47 13.84 -6.88
C GLU A 30 18.68 14.13 -5.60
N LEU A 31 19.36 14.04 -4.45
CA LEU A 31 18.77 14.35 -3.16
C LEU A 31 18.52 15.86 -3.07
N PRO A 32 17.26 16.32 -2.95
CA PRO A 32 16.99 17.74 -2.82
C PRO A 32 17.50 18.25 -1.47
N GLU A 33 17.96 19.50 -1.47
CA GLU A 33 18.29 20.20 -0.23
C GLU A 33 17.06 20.35 0.65
N LEU A 34 17.27 20.30 1.98
CA LEU A 34 16.20 20.46 2.97
C LEU A 34 15.84 21.94 3.15
N THR A 35 15.32 22.55 2.09
CA THR A 35 14.84 23.94 2.11
C THR A 35 13.46 24.05 2.74
N GLU A 36 13.09 25.25 3.20
CA GLU A 36 11.77 25.50 3.79
C GLU A 36 10.62 25.10 2.85
N GLU A 37 10.75 25.37 1.55
CA GLU A 37 9.73 25.00 0.56
C GLU A 37 9.58 23.48 0.42
N PHE A 38 10.70 22.74 0.47
CA PHE A 38 10.67 21.29 0.44
C PHE A 38 10.02 20.73 1.70
N ILE A 39 10.36 21.29 2.87
CA ILE A 39 9.86 20.84 4.17
C ILE A 39 8.35 21.12 4.32
N LYS A 40 7.87 22.28 3.86
CA LYS A 40 6.44 22.63 3.87
C LYS A 40 5.57 21.64 3.08
N ARG A 41 6.10 20.96 2.05
CA ARG A 41 5.36 19.91 1.30
C ARG A 41 5.02 18.68 2.15
N PHE A 42 5.73 18.47 3.26
CA PHE A 42 5.48 17.37 4.19
C PHE A 42 4.55 17.77 5.36
N GLY A 43 3.91 18.95 5.28
CA GLY A 43 2.96 19.42 6.29
C GLY A 43 3.59 20.08 7.52
N VAL A 44 4.86 20.48 7.40
CA VAL A 44 5.64 21.14 8.46
C VAL A 44 5.63 22.64 8.19
N GLU A 45 4.71 23.36 8.84
CA GLU A 45 4.40 24.77 8.54
C GLU A 45 5.58 25.72 8.80
N ASP A 46 6.38 25.43 9.81
CA ASP A 46 7.57 26.18 10.20
C ASP A 46 8.76 25.98 9.26
N GLY A 47 8.66 25.06 8.28
CA GLY A 47 9.69 24.86 7.26
C GLY A 47 11.04 24.37 7.83
N SER A 48 11.09 23.94 9.09
CA SER A 48 12.34 23.66 9.79
C SER A 48 12.74 22.18 9.69
N VAL A 49 14.05 21.92 9.57
CA VAL A 49 14.59 20.55 9.58
C VAL A 49 14.27 19.85 10.90
N ALA A 50 14.24 20.59 12.01
CA ALA A 50 13.88 20.07 13.32
C ALA A 50 12.41 19.62 13.35
N GLY A 51 11.48 20.43 12.81
CA GLY A 51 10.06 20.11 12.68
C GLY A 51 9.83 18.88 11.80
N LEU A 52 10.53 18.78 10.66
CA LEU A 52 10.46 17.60 9.79
C LEU A 52 10.90 16.33 10.50
N ARG A 53 12.04 16.37 11.21
CA ARG A 53 12.53 15.22 11.97
C ARG A 53 11.57 14.83 13.10
N ALA A 54 10.94 15.80 13.76
CA ALA A 54 9.98 15.55 14.82
C ALA A 54 8.71 14.85 14.29
N GLU A 55 8.14 15.33 13.18
CA GLU A 55 6.96 14.71 12.58
C GLU A 55 7.25 13.33 11.99
N VAL A 56 8.41 13.13 11.35
CA VAL A 56 8.85 11.80 10.89
C VAL A 56 8.99 10.85 12.09
N ARG A 57 9.66 11.28 13.17
CA ARG A 57 9.80 10.48 14.39
C ARG A 57 8.44 10.10 14.98
N LYS A 58 7.53 11.07 15.13
CA LYS A 58 6.17 10.84 15.65
C LYS A 58 5.38 9.84 14.78
N ASN A 59 5.52 9.93 13.46
CA ASN A 59 4.91 8.97 12.54
C ASN A 59 5.49 7.56 12.73
N MET A 60 6.82 7.44 12.80
CA MET A 60 7.49 6.16 13.05
C MET A 60 7.13 5.56 14.41
N GLU A 61 7.05 6.37 15.47
CA GLU A 61 6.66 5.93 16.82
C GLU A 61 5.21 5.43 16.85
N ARG A 62 4.30 6.11 16.15
CA ARG A 62 2.90 5.66 16.00
C ARG A 62 2.81 4.32 15.28
N GLU A 63 3.55 4.16 14.18
CA GLU A 63 3.62 2.92 13.42
C GLU A 63 4.23 1.79 14.25
N LEU A 64 5.34 2.05 14.95
CA LEU A 64 5.99 1.08 15.83
C LEU A 64 5.05 0.62 16.95
N LYS A 65 4.34 1.55 17.60
CA LYS A 65 3.35 1.22 18.63
C LYS A 65 2.21 0.37 18.06
N GLY A 66 1.78 0.62 16.83
CA GLY A 66 0.82 -0.22 16.12
C GLY A 66 1.37 -1.62 15.84
N ALA A 67 2.56 -1.70 15.28
CA ALA A 67 3.24 -2.95 14.91
C ALA A 67 3.48 -3.86 16.12
N VAL A 68 4.00 -3.31 17.22
CA VAL A 68 4.25 -4.07 18.47
C VAL A 68 2.93 -4.60 19.03
N ARG A 69 1.90 -3.76 19.11
CA ARG A 69 0.58 -4.17 19.61
C ARG A 69 -0.03 -5.27 18.74
N ASN A 70 0.04 -5.14 17.42
CA ASN A 70 -0.46 -6.14 16.49
C ASN A 70 0.30 -7.45 16.63
N ARG A 71 1.63 -7.41 16.76
CA ARG A 71 2.46 -8.59 16.97
C ARG A 71 2.08 -9.34 18.25
N VAL A 72 1.97 -8.64 19.37
CA VAL A 72 1.58 -9.26 20.64
C VAL A 72 0.16 -9.81 20.57
N LYS A 73 -0.78 -9.07 19.96
CA LYS A 73 -2.16 -9.52 19.76
C LYS A 73 -2.21 -10.79 18.90
N SER A 74 -1.49 -10.83 17.78
CA SER A 74 -1.43 -12.01 16.92
C SER A 74 -0.86 -13.21 17.65
N GLN A 75 0.25 -13.05 18.39
CA GLN A 75 0.84 -14.12 19.18
C GLN A 75 -0.14 -14.67 20.23
N ALA A 76 -0.88 -13.80 20.92
CA ALA A 76 -1.88 -14.21 21.89
C ALA A 76 -3.04 -14.98 21.24
N ILE A 77 -3.60 -14.46 20.14
CA ILE A 77 -4.71 -15.11 19.43
C ILE A 77 -4.28 -16.44 18.84
N GLU A 78 -3.14 -16.49 18.15
CA GLU A 78 -2.60 -17.73 17.59
C GLU A 78 -2.34 -18.78 18.68
N GLY A 79 -1.80 -18.37 19.82
CA GLY A 79 -1.61 -19.25 20.97
C GLY A 79 -2.92 -19.82 21.48
N LEU A 80 -3.95 -18.98 21.64
CA LEU A 80 -5.28 -19.39 22.09
C LEU A 80 -5.94 -20.36 21.11
N VAL A 81 -5.89 -20.09 19.81
CA VAL A 81 -6.46 -20.94 18.77
C VAL A 81 -5.73 -22.29 18.69
N LYS A 82 -4.40 -22.30 18.81
CA LYS A 82 -3.62 -23.55 18.79
C LYS A 82 -3.88 -24.43 20.01
N ALA A 83 -4.07 -23.82 21.17
CA ALA A 83 -4.32 -24.56 22.41
C ALA A 83 -5.77 -25.06 22.54
N ASN A 84 -6.70 -24.48 21.79
CA ASN A 84 -8.13 -24.79 21.90
C ASN A 84 -8.71 -25.02 20.51
N GLU A 85 -8.95 -26.27 20.16
CA GLU A 85 -9.67 -26.63 18.95
C GLU A 85 -11.17 -26.41 19.20
N ILE A 86 -11.75 -25.47 18.46
CA ILE A 86 -13.16 -25.11 18.57
C ILE A 86 -13.81 -25.42 17.23
N ASP A 87 -14.86 -26.23 17.26
CA ASP A 87 -15.68 -26.47 16.07
C ASP A 87 -16.59 -25.27 15.82
N VAL A 88 -16.54 -24.72 14.60
CA VAL A 88 -17.26 -23.52 14.21
C VAL A 88 -18.31 -23.88 13.17
N PRO A 89 -19.61 -23.63 13.44
CA PRO A 89 -20.67 -23.94 12.49
C PRO A 89 -20.46 -23.29 11.12
N ALA A 90 -20.66 -24.06 10.05
CA ALA A 90 -20.48 -23.60 8.67
C ALA A 90 -21.30 -22.34 8.34
N ALA A 91 -22.50 -22.21 8.89
CA ALA A 91 -23.35 -21.03 8.70
C ALA A 91 -22.68 -19.71 9.18
N LEU A 92 -21.85 -19.75 10.22
CA LEU A 92 -21.10 -18.59 10.68
C LEU A 92 -19.97 -18.23 9.72
N ILE A 93 -19.27 -19.24 9.19
CA ILE A 93 -18.21 -19.07 8.20
C ILE A 93 -18.78 -18.44 6.93
N ASP A 94 -19.91 -18.96 6.43
CA ASP A 94 -20.58 -18.45 5.23
C ASP A 94 -21.01 -16.99 5.41
N SER A 95 -21.55 -16.64 6.59
CA SER A 95 -21.93 -15.27 6.89
C SER A 95 -20.74 -14.30 6.90
N GLU A 96 -19.58 -14.73 7.42
CA GLU A 96 -18.36 -13.92 7.45
C GLU A 96 -17.76 -13.76 6.04
N ILE A 97 -17.81 -14.81 5.20
CA ILE A 97 -17.39 -14.74 3.79
C ILE A 97 -18.17 -13.66 3.05
N ASP A 98 -19.48 -13.59 3.25
CA ASP A 98 -20.33 -12.58 2.61
C ASP A 98 -20.03 -11.16 3.11
N VAL A 99 -19.72 -10.99 4.40
CA VAL A 99 -19.28 -9.71 4.96
C VAL A 99 -17.96 -9.27 4.31
N LEU A 100 -16.97 -10.16 4.23
CA LEU A 100 -15.66 -9.88 3.63
C LEU A 100 -15.77 -9.56 2.13
N ARG A 101 -16.64 -10.26 1.38
CA ARG A 101 -16.93 -9.92 -0.03
C ARG A 101 -17.47 -8.51 -0.19
N ARG A 102 -18.44 -8.12 0.65
CA ARG A 102 -19.04 -6.77 0.59
C ARG A 102 -18.01 -5.70 0.92
N GLN A 103 -17.17 -5.92 1.93
CA GLN A 103 -16.07 -5.01 2.30
C GLN A 103 -15.06 -4.87 1.16
N GLY A 104 -14.64 -5.98 0.55
CA GLY A 104 -13.73 -5.99 -0.60
C GLY A 104 -14.29 -5.24 -1.81
N CYS A 105 -15.55 -5.49 -2.18
CA CYS A 105 -16.22 -4.76 -3.27
C CYS A 105 -16.32 -3.26 -3.00
N SER A 106 -16.63 -2.86 -1.75
CA SER A 106 -16.68 -1.45 -1.36
C SER A 106 -15.32 -0.77 -1.45
N ALA A 107 -14.25 -1.44 -1.01
CA ALA A 107 -12.87 -0.93 -1.09
C ALA A 107 -12.42 -0.77 -2.55
N PHE A 108 -12.68 -1.76 -3.40
CA PHE A 108 -12.34 -1.71 -4.83
C PHE A 108 -13.10 -0.57 -5.55
N ARG A 109 -14.37 -0.38 -5.21
CA ARG A 109 -15.18 0.72 -5.77
C ARG A 109 -14.62 2.09 -5.40
N ARG A 110 -14.26 2.32 -4.13
CA ARG A 110 -13.60 3.59 -3.71
C ARG A 110 -12.30 3.82 -4.47
N GLN A 111 -11.52 2.77 -4.71
CA GLN A 111 -10.26 2.90 -5.43
C GLN A 111 -10.47 3.28 -6.91
N ARG A 112 -11.52 2.76 -7.55
CA ARG A 112 -11.94 3.19 -8.90
C ARG A 112 -12.43 4.64 -8.94
N GLU A 113 -13.21 5.06 -7.95
CA GLU A 113 -13.73 6.44 -7.85
C GLU A 113 -12.60 7.45 -7.55
N THR A 114 -11.59 7.07 -6.76
CA THR A 114 -10.44 7.94 -6.43
C THR A 114 -9.41 8.00 -7.57
N GLY A 115 -9.23 6.91 -8.31
CA GLY A 115 -8.31 6.83 -9.46
C GLY A 115 -8.84 7.50 -10.73
N SER A 116 -10.17 7.58 -10.93
CA SER A 116 -10.76 8.28 -12.07
C SER A 116 -10.73 9.81 -11.91
N GLY A 117 -10.75 10.32 -10.67
CA GLY A 117 -10.68 11.75 -10.37
C GLY A 117 -9.29 12.38 -10.56
N THR A 118 -8.21 11.61 -10.37
CA THR A 118 -6.83 12.10 -10.51
C THR A 118 -6.40 12.19 -11.98
N ALA A 119 -6.80 11.22 -12.82
CA ALA A 119 -6.55 11.28 -14.26
C ALA A 119 -7.29 12.45 -14.94
N ALA A 120 -8.54 12.74 -14.54
CA ALA A 120 -9.34 13.82 -15.11
C ALA A 120 -8.89 15.24 -14.70
N ARG A 121 -8.03 15.38 -13.68
CA ARG A 121 -7.48 16.67 -13.23
C ARG A 121 -6.12 16.98 -13.88
N ALA A 122 -5.37 15.96 -14.30
CA ALA A 122 -4.10 16.13 -15.00
C ALA A 122 -4.27 16.63 -16.45
N VAL A 123 -5.33 16.23 -17.15
CA VAL A 123 -5.57 16.62 -18.55
C VAL A 123 -6.09 18.05 -18.70
N ARG A 124 -6.77 18.61 -17.68
CA ARG A 124 -7.31 19.99 -17.72
C ARG A 124 -6.31 21.08 -17.33
N ARG A 125 -5.10 20.72 -16.91
CA ARG A 125 -4.04 21.69 -16.56
C ARG A 125 -2.96 21.81 -17.64
N ALA A 126 -3.11 21.09 -18.75
CA ALA A 126 -2.19 21.06 -19.89
C ALA A 126 -2.86 21.50 -21.21
N GLY A 127 -4.00 22.19 -21.12
CA GLY A 127 -4.68 22.84 -22.24
C GLY A 127 -4.76 24.34 -22.03
#